data_AF-A0A5N7MN15-F1
#
_entry.id   AF-A0A5N7MN15-F1
#
_cell.length_a   1.000
_cell.length_b   1.000
_cell.length_c   1.000
_cell.angle_alpha   90.00
_cell.angle_beta   90.00
_cell.angle_gamma   90.00
#
_symmetry.space_group_name_H-M   'P 1'
#
loop_
_entity.id
_entity.type
_entity.pdbx_description
1 polymer ?
#
loop_
_entity_poly.entity_id
_entity_poly.type
_entity_poly.pdbx_seq_one_letter_code
_entity_poly.pdbx_strand_id
1 'polypeptide(L)'
;MIPSFDLSAIIQQAGGRFVSGDELDQATAFLVDWHQARANPFGVLLDRERIVLATVGGSKAAASLSVNGRGLWLTGYDFQNSIGGSGCEPSVWHGIAYHSRDDALRAKAEHAYRWFSLKATSTSCSISQACKREAEKMLELLDRVINPPTPQPTQLSLF
;
A
#
# COMPACT_ATOMS: atom_id res chain seq x y z
N MET A 1 3.57 15.78 -2.13
CA MET A 1 3.67 14.48 -2.83
C MET A 1 4.64 13.63 -2.02
N ILE A 2 4.27 12.40 -1.66
CA ILE A 2 5.14 11.51 -0.88
C ILE A 2 6.37 11.16 -1.73
N PRO A 3 7.61 11.32 -1.21
CA PRO A 3 8.82 10.93 -1.91
C PRO A 3 8.76 9.46 -2.35
N SER A 4 9.00 9.20 -3.63
CA SER A 4 8.92 7.85 -4.19
C SER A 4 9.93 7.64 -5.31
N PHE A 5 10.22 6.38 -5.60
CA PHE A 5 11.12 5.94 -6.63
C PHE A 5 10.31 5.33 -7.78
N ASP A 6 10.46 5.89 -8.99
CA ASP A 6 9.80 5.39 -10.18
C ASP A 6 10.58 4.20 -10.76
N LEU A 7 9.93 3.03 -10.78
CA LEU A 7 10.48 1.77 -11.29
C LEU A 7 10.18 1.56 -12.79
N SER A 8 9.49 2.50 -13.45
CA SER A 8 9.05 2.34 -14.85
C SER A 8 10.20 2.06 -15.81
N ALA A 9 11.34 2.72 -15.65
CA ALA A 9 12.52 2.48 -16.50
C ALA A 9 13.07 1.05 -16.35
N ILE A 10 13.10 0.53 -15.12
CA ILE A 10 13.57 -0.83 -14.82
C ILE A 10 12.59 -1.87 -15.34
N ILE A 11 11.29 -1.63 -15.18
CA ILE A 11 10.23 -2.49 -15.75
C ILE A 11 10.30 -2.51 -17.27
N GLN A 12 10.56 -1.37 -17.92
CA GLN A 12 10.73 -1.32 -19.37
C GLN A 12 11.99 -2.06 -19.82
N GLN A 13 13.09 -1.96 -19.07
CA GLN A 13 14.29 -2.75 -19.33
C GLN A 13 14.04 -4.26 -19.24
N ALA A 14 13.12 -4.68 -18.38
CA ALA A 14 12.69 -6.08 -18.27
C ALA A 14 11.81 -6.55 -19.44
N GLY A 15 11.37 -5.66 -20.34
CA GLY A 15 10.43 -5.97 -21.43
C GLY A 15 9.03 -5.37 -21.26
N GLY A 16 8.75 -4.69 -20.14
CA GLY A 16 7.48 -4.05 -19.87
C GLY A 16 6.44 -4.99 -19.24
N ARG A 17 5.25 -4.46 -18.92
CA ARG A 17 4.19 -5.20 -18.18
C ARG A 17 3.29 -6.09 -19.05
N PHE A 18 3.47 -6.07 -20.36
CA PHE A 18 2.59 -6.75 -21.32
C PHE A 18 3.26 -7.96 -21.99
N VAL A 19 4.41 -8.39 -21.47
CA VAL A 19 5.08 -9.64 -21.88
C VAL A 19 4.29 -10.87 -21.41
N SER A 20 4.44 -11.98 -22.12
CA SER A 20 3.73 -13.23 -21.83
C SER A 20 4.59 -14.46 -22.12
N GLY A 21 4.21 -15.61 -21.56
CA GLY A 21 4.97 -16.86 -21.75
C GLY A 21 6.42 -16.73 -21.25
N ASP A 22 7.36 -17.27 -22.01
CA ASP A 22 8.79 -17.29 -21.66
C ASP A 22 9.37 -15.88 -21.42
N GLU A 23 8.85 -14.86 -22.12
CA GLU A 23 9.27 -13.46 -21.92
C GLU A 23 8.87 -12.94 -20.54
N LEU A 24 7.69 -13.33 -20.04
CA LEU A 24 7.24 -12.96 -18.70
C LEU A 24 8.11 -13.60 -17.62
N ASP A 25 8.51 -14.85 -17.81
CA ASP A 25 9.38 -15.56 -16.87
C ASP A 25 10.78 -14.93 -16.82
N GLN A 26 11.35 -14.60 -17.98
CA GLN A 26 12.65 -13.90 -18.06
C GLN A 26 12.58 -12.50 -17.44
N ALA A 27 11.53 -11.74 -17.75
CA ALA A 27 11.33 -10.40 -17.20
C ALA A 27 11.14 -10.44 -15.68
N THR A 28 10.36 -11.39 -15.18
CA THR A 28 10.16 -11.59 -13.74
C THR A 28 11.49 -11.97 -13.07
N ALA A 29 12.26 -12.89 -13.64
CA ALA A 29 13.57 -13.27 -13.11
C ALA A 29 14.54 -12.08 -13.05
N PHE A 30 14.58 -11.25 -14.11
CA PHE A 30 15.37 -10.01 -14.12
C PHE A 30 14.95 -9.06 -13.00
N LEU A 31 13.65 -8.82 -12.82
CA LEU A 31 13.17 -7.91 -11.78
C LEU A 31 13.44 -8.44 -10.37
N VAL A 32 13.27 -9.75 -10.17
CA VAL A 32 13.59 -10.43 -8.90
C VAL A 32 15.07 -10.26 -8.54
N ASP A 33 15.97 -10.47 -9.50
CA ASP A 33 17.40 -10.25 -9.35
C ASP A 33 17.72 -8.78 -9.08
N TRP A 34 17.14 -7.87 -9.88
CA TRP A 34 17.35 -6.43 -9.69
C TRP A 34 16.93 -5.97 -8.30
N HIS A 35 15.79 -6.44 -7.80
CA HIS A 35 15.31 -6.16 -6.45
C HIS A 35 16.10 -6.89 -5.37
N GLN A 36 16.84 -7.96 -5.70
CA GLN A 36 17.47 -8.86 -4.73
C GLN A 36 16.45 -9.34 -3.69
N ALA A 37 15.29 -9.77 -4.17
CA ALA A 37 14.15 -10.15 -3.33
C ALA A 37 13.72 -11.60 -3.60
N ARG A 38 12.95 -12.19 -2.68
CA ARG A 38 12.31 -13.50 -2.90
C ARG A 38 10.88 -13.28 -3.38
N ALA A 39 10.57 -13.84 -4.54
CA ALA A 39 9.24 -13.75 -5.15
C ALA A 39 8.76 -15.11 -5.66
N ASN A 40 7.44 -15.24 -5.85
CA ASN A 40 6.88 -16.36 -6.61
C ASN A 40 7.09 -16.16 -8.13
N PRO A 41 6.73 -17.13 -8.99
CA PRO A 41 6.89 -17.00 -10.45
C PRO A 41 6.13 -15.83 -11.09
N PHE A 42 5.15 -15.25 -10.40
CA PHE A 42 4.40 -14.07 -10.86
C PHE A 42 4.97 -12.75 -10.32
N GLY A 43 6.13 -12.80 -9.65
CA GLY A 43 6.79 -11.62 -9.10
C GLY A 43 6.13 -11.06 -7.84
N VAL A 44 5.29 -11.82 -7.15
CA VAL A 44 4.74 -11.42 -5.83
C VAL A 44 5.76 -11.73 -4.75
N LEU A 45 6.08 -10.73 -3.93
CA LEU A 45 7.09 -10.83 -2.89
C LEU A 45 6.64 -11.74 -1.74
N LEU A 46 7.52 -12.68 -1.38
CA LEU A 46 7.25 -13.69 -0.35
C LEU A 46 7.52 -13.15 1.06
N ASP A 47 8.60 -12.39 1.21
CA ASP A 47 9.00 -11.79 2.48
C ASP A 47 8.30 -10.44 2.65
N ARG A 48 7.16 -10.46 3.33
CA ARG A 48 6.33 -9.26 3.54
C ARG A 48 5.79 -9.19 4.97
N GLU A 49 5.77 -7.98 5.51
CA GLU A 49 5.02 -7.67 6.72
C GLU A 49 3.64 -7.13 6.35
N ARG A 50 2.67 -7.33 7.24
CA ARG A 50 1.33 -6.79 7.07
C ARG A 50 0.94 -5.95 8.28
N ILE A 51 0.51 -4.73 8.01
CA ILE A 51 0.23 -3.71 9.02
C ILE A 51 -1.21 -3.25 8.85
N VAL A 52 -1.99 -3.34 9.93
CA VAL A 52 -3.34 -2.79 9.96
C VAL A 52 -3.25 -1.29 10.18
N LEU A 53 -3.77 -0.51 9.24
CA LEU A 53 -3.78 0.95 9.29
C LEU A 53 -4.97 1.47 10.09
N ALA A 54 -6.14 0.85 9.89
CA ALA A 54 -7.38 1.21 10.56
C ALA A 54 -8.39 0.06 10.51
N THR A 55 -9.26 -0.01 11.51
CA THR A 55 -10.39 -0.94 11.58
C THR A 55 -11.58 -0.24 12.23
N VAL A 56 -12.76 -0.31 11.62
CA VAL A 56 -14.02 0.21 12.16
C VAL A 56 -15.15 -0.75 11.79
N GLY A 57 -15.77 -1.39 12.79
CA GLY A 57 -16.87 -2.32 12.54
C GLY A 57 -16.48 -3.42 11.57
N GLY A 58 -17.22 -3.57 10.48
CA GLY A 58 -16.91 -4.52 9.40
C GLY A 58 -15.83 -4.06 8.41
N SER A 59 -15.29 -2.86 8.58
CA SER A 59 -14.34 -2.22 7.67
C SER A 59 -12.90 -2.31 8.16
N LYS A 60 -11.96 -2.56 7.24
CA LYS A 60 -10.51 -2.72 7.53
C LYS A 60 -9.67 -2.13 6.40
N ALA A 61 -8.57 -1.48 6.78
CA ALA A 61 -7.50 -1.09 5.87
C ALA A 61 -6.17 -1.65 6.36
N ALA A 62 -5.41 -2.29 5.47
CA ALA A 62 -4.08 -2.79 5.75
C ALA A 62 -3.12 -2.48 4.61
N ALA A 63 -1.84 -2.31 4.97
CA ALA A 63 -0.72 -2.29 4.04
C ALA A 63 0.05 -3.61 4.15
N SER A 64 0.45 -4.16 3.01
CA SER A 64 1.49 -5.18 2.95
C SER A 64 2.77 -4.49 2.51
N LEU A 65 3.89 -4.69 3.19
CA LEU A 65 5.16 -4.05 2.88
C LEU A 65 6.25 -5.09 2.70
N SER A 66 7.17 -4.83 1.77
CA SER A 66 8.38 -5.62 1.60
C SER A 66 9.53 -4.68 1.26
N VAL A 67 10.65 -4.85 1.94
CA VAL A 67 11.90 -4.15 1.63
C VAL A 67 12.75 -5.03 0.75
N ASN A 68 13.31 -4.46 -0.30
CA ASN A 68 14.20 -5.16 -1.22
C ASN A 68 15.68 -5.00 -0.81
N GLY A 69 16.60 -5.70 -1.46
CA GLY A 69 18.04 -5.62 -1.12
C GLY A 69 18.69 -4.26 -1.40
N ARG A 70 17.96 -3.33 -2.06
CA ARG A 70 18.38 -1.95 -2.30
C ARG A 70 17.81 -0.96 -1.27
N GLY A 71 17.12 -1.45 -0.24
CA GLY A 71 16.50 -0.61 0.78
C GLY A 71 15.24 0.13 0.33
N LEU A 72 14.67 -0.21 -0.84
CA LEU A 72 13.41 0.37 -1.29
C LEU A 72 12.22 -0.47 -0.80
N TRP A 73 11.17 0.22 -0.40
CA TRP A 73 9.94 -0.36 0.12
C TRP A 73 8.89 -0.51 -0.98
N LEU A 74 8.55 -1.76 -1.31
CA LEU A 74 7.43 -2.10 -2.16
C LEU A 74 6.19 -2.30 -1.31
N THR A 75 5.03 -1.95 -1.88
CA THR A 75 3.78 -1.92 -1.13
C THR A 75 2.68 -2.67 -1.85
N GLY A 76 1.88 -3.39 -1.09
CA GLY A 76 0.56 -3.90 -1.41
C GLY A 76 -0.46 -3.25 -0.49
N TYR A 77 -1.73 -3.54 -0.73
CA TYR A 77 -2.82 -3.02 0.08
C TYR A 77 -3.96 -4.03 0.18
N ASP A 78 -4.77 -3.87 1.21
CA ASP A 78 -6.00 -4.63 1.36
C ASP A 78 -7.02 -3.78 2.13
N PHE A 79 -8.05 -3.36 1.41
CA PHE A 79 -9.15 -2.53 1.92
C PHE A 79 -10.44 -3.29 1.75
N GLN A 80 -11.22 -3.38 2.81
CA GLN A 80 -12.51 -4.07 2.78
C GLN A 80 -13.53 -3.37 3.66
N ASN A 81 -14.79 -3.57 3.33
CA ASN A 81 -15.95 -3.31 4.16
C ASN A 81 -16.91 -4.50 4.09
N SER A 82 -18.08 -4.38 4.71
CA SER A 82 -19.09 -5.45 4.75
C SER A 82 -19.69 -5.86 3.41
N ILE A 83 -19.45 -5.11 2.34
CA ILE A 83 -20.06 -5.33 1.00
C ILE A 83 -19.03 -5.60 -0.09
N GLY A 84 -17.73 -5.47 0.19
CA GLY A 84 -16.68 -5.73 -0.78
C GLY A 84 -15.31 -5.20 -0.35
N GLY A 85 -14.31 -5.43 -1.20
CA GLY A 85 -12.95 -5.02 -0.95
C GLY A 85 -12.11 -4.95 -2.21
N SER A 86 -10.86 -4.55 -2.03
CA SER A 86 -9.84 -4.50 -3.07
C SER A 86 -8.48 -4.70 -2.41
N GLY A 87 -7.63 -5.50 -3.05
CA GLY A 87 -6.30 -5.72 -2.54
C GLY A 87 -5.32 -6.18 -3.61
N CYS A 88 -4.04 -5.94 -3.35
CA CYS A 88 -2.93 -6.51 -4.07
C CYS A 88 -1.77 -6.73 -3.12
N GLU A 89 -0.93 -7.72 -3.43
CA GLU A 89 0.30 -7.97 -2.69
C GLU A 89 1.47 -7.16 -3.28
N PRO A 90 2.52 -6.86 -2.49
CA PRO A 90 3.72 -6.24 -3.00
C PRO A 90 4.32 -7.10 -4.13
N SER A 91 4.64 -6.48 -5.25
CA SER A 91 5.20 -7.17 -6.41
C SER A 91 6.37 -6.41 -7.00
N VAL A 92 7.35 -7.15 -7.54
CA VAL A 92 8.46 -6.60 -8.33
C VAL A 92 7.98 -5.84 -9.57
N TRP A 93 6.75 -6.09 -10.00
CA TRP A 93 6.12 -5.40 -11.12
C TRP A 93 5.52 -4.05 -10.74
N HIS A 94 5.45 -3.68 -9.47
CA HIS A 94 4.95 -2.37 -9.05
C HIS A 94 5.85 -1.24 -9.55
N GLY A 95 5.25 -0.20 -10.14
CA GLY A 95 5.98 0.90 -10.77
C GLY A 95 6.49 1.96 -9.78
N ILE A 96 6.16 1.81 -8.50
CA ILE A 96 6.50 2.79 -7.47
C ILE A 96 7.03 2.03 -6.26
N ALA A 97 8.19 2.47 -5.76
CA ALA A 97 8.74 2.10 -4.45
C ALA A 97 8.92 3.35 -3.58
N TYR A 98 9.21 3.17 -2.30
CA TYR A 98 9.43 4.26 -1.35
C TYR A 98 10.78 4.13 -0.66
N HIS A 99 11.38 5.26 -0.30
CA HIS A 99 12.69 5.29 0.37
C HIS A 99 12.61 4.95 1.85
N SER A 100 11.42 5.04 2.45
CA SER A 100 11.20 4.74 3.85
C SER A 100 9.93 3.92 4.05
N ARG A 101 9.90 3.17 5.16
CA ARG A 101 8.73 2.43 5.62
C ARG A 101 7.55 3.37 5.89
N ASP A 102 7.82 4.53 6.48
CA ASP A 102 6.79 5.50 6.85
C ASP A 102 6.15 6.14 5.62
N ASP A 103 6.93 6.45 4.59
CA ASP A 103 6.40 6.94 3.31
C ASP A 103 5.55 5.88 2.60
N ALA A 104 6.00 4.62 2.64
CA ALA A 104 5.25 3.49 2.12
C ALA A 104 3.89 3.33 2.85
N LEU A 105 3.89 3.41 4.18
CA LEU A 105 2.69 3.38 5.01
C LEU A 105 1.77 4.56 4.71
N ARG A 106 2.30 5.78 4.70
CA ARG A 106 1.55 7.00 4.38
C ARG A 106 0.90 6.89 3.01
N ALA A 107 1.61 6.38 2.01
CA ALA A 107 1.07 6.23 0.67
C ALA A 107 -0.06 5.20 0.59
N LYS A 108 0.03 4.10 1.35
CA LYS A 108 -1.08 3.13 1.44
C LYS A 108 -2.26 3.68 2.26
N ALA A 109 -2.00 4.49 3.28
CA ALA A 109 -3.04 5.20 4.02
C ALA A 109 -3.77 6.21 3.12
N GLU A 110 -3.07 7.00 2.30
CA GLU A 110 -3.68 7.89 1.31
C GLU A 110 -4.53 7.11 0.29
N HIS A 111 -4.08 5.93 -0.14
CA HIS A 111 -4.84 5.11 -1.07
C HIS A 111 -6.12 4.57 -0.42
N ALA A 112 -6.02 4.09 0.82
CA ALA A 112 -7.17 3.66 1.63
C ALA A 112 -8.16 4.81 1.82
N TYR A 113 -7.65 6.01 2.13
CA TYR A 113 -8.45 7.21 2.36
C TYR A 113 -9.29 7.54 1.13
N ARG A 114 -8.68 7.53 -0.06
CA ARG A 114 -9.42 7.74 -1.32
C ARG A 114 -10.50 6.68 -1.53
N TRP A 115 -10.19 5.40 -1.28
CA TRP A 115 -11.16 4.32 -1.42
C TRP A 115 -12.36 4.49 -0.48
N PHE A 116 -12.12 4.76 0.80
CA PHE A 116 -13.18 4.99 1.79
C PHE A 116 -13.96 6.28 1.55
N SER A 117 -13.31 7.34 1.03
CA SER A 117 -13.98 8.60 0.68
C SER A 117 -15.04 8.39 -0.41
N LEU A 118 -14.74 7.56 -1.42
CA LEU A 118 -15.72 7.15 -2.43
C LEU A 118 -16.89 6.37 -1.83
N LYS A 119 -16.67 5.59 -0.76
CA LYS A 119 -17.75 4.84 -0.09
C LYS A 119 -18.61 5.74 0.79
N ALA A 120 -18.00 6.65 1.55
CA ALA A 120 -18.69 7.62 2.39
C ALA A 120 -19.61 8.54 1.56
N THR A 121 -19.12 9.00 0.41
CA THR A 121 -19.83 9.94 -0.47
C THR A 121 -20.74 9.27 -1.50
N SER A 122 -20.74 7.94 -1.59
CA SER A 122 -21.53 7.20 -2.58
C SER A 122 -23.02 7.46 -2.43
N THR A 123 -23.69 7.77 -3.54
CA THR A 123 -25.16 7.90 -3.62
C THR A 123 -25.86 6.58 -3.95
N SER A 124 -25.10 5.48 -4.12
CA SER A 124 -25.66 4.17 -4.45
C SER A 124 -26.58 3.65 -3.35
N CYS A 125 -27.75 3.12 -3.73
CA CYS A 125 -28.68 2.46 -2.82
C CYS A 125 -28.16 1.14 -2.25
N SER A 126 -27.12 0.57 -2.87
CA SER A 126 -26.48 -0.67 -2.40
C SER A 126 -25.51 -0.47 -1.23
N ILE A 127 -25.23 0.78 -0.83
CA ILE A 127 -24.38 1.09 0.32
C ILE A 127 -25.25 1.55 1.48
N SER A 128 -25.32 0.74 2.53
CA SER A 128 -26.09 1.04 3.73
C SER A 128 -25.55 2.29 4.45
N GLN A 129 -26.44 2.99 5.17
CA GLN A 129 -26.04 4.14 6.00
C GLN A 129 -25.03 3.76 7.09
N ALA A 130 -25.08 2.50 7.58
CA ALA A 130 -24.07 1.98 8.50
C ALA A 130 -22.69 1.94 7.84
N CYS A 131 -22.59 1.44 6.61
CA CYS A 131 -21.33 1.40 5.86
C CYS A 131 -20.75 2.79 5.60
N LYS A 132 -21.60 3.80 5.34
CA LYS A 132 -21.14 5.20 5.18
C LYS A 132 -20.55 5.75 6.47
N ARG A 133 -21.22 5.55 7.61
CA ARG A 133 -20.71 5.97 8.94
C ARG A 133 -19.41 5.26 9.32
N GLU A 134 -19.28 3.98 8.98
CA GLU A 134 -18.01 3.27 9.16
C GLU A 134 -16.90 3.87 8.29
N ALA A 135 -17.20 4.18 7.03
CA ALA A 135 -16.26 4.81 6.12
C ALA A 135 -15.82 6.19 6.62
N GLU A 136 -16.72 7.04 7.13
CA GLU A 136 -16.38 8.34 7.73
C GLU A 136 -15.38 8.20 8.89
N LYS A 137 -15.64 7.26 9.81
CA LYS A 137 -14.71 6.97 10.92
C LYS A 137 -13.37 6.40 10.43
N MET A 138 -13.38 5.59 9.38
CA MET A 138 -12.14 5.13 8.75
C MET A 138 -11.32 6.30 8.22
N LEU A 139 -11.94 7.33 7.62
CA LEU A 139 -11.24 8.52 7.16
C LEU A 139 -10.55 9.26 8.30
N GLU A 140 -11.20 9.41 9.46
CA GLU A 140 -10.58 10.04 10.64
C GLU A 140 -9.35 9.27 11.13
N LEU A 141 -9.42 7.94 11.17
CA LEU A 141 -8.28 7.11 11.58
C LEU A 141 -7.14 7.16 10.57
N LEU A 142 -7.45 7.10 9.28
CA LEU A 142 -6.46 7.17 8.21
C LEU A 142 -5.80 8.54 8.12
N ASP A 143 -6.54 9.62 8.39
CA ASP A 143 -5.97 10.97 8.43
C ASP A 143 -4.87 11.09 9.49
N ARG A 144 -5.02 10.44 10.65
CA ARG A 144 -3.96 10.40 11.68
C ARG A 144 -2.72 9.62 11.26
N VAL A 145 -2.87 8.65 10.37
CA VAL A 145 -1.74 7.91 9.78
C VAL A 145 -1.04 8.77 8.74
N ILE A 146 -1.81 9.52 7.94
CA ILE A 146 -1.28 10.39 6.89
C ILE A 146 -0.56 11.60 7.50
N ASN A 147 -1.22 12.22 8.47
CA ASN A 147 -0.86 13.43 9.18
C ASN A 147 -0.68 13.12 10.67
N PRO A 148 0.41 12.43 11.07
CA PRO A 148 0.64 12.13 12.47
C PRO A 148 0.73 13.43 13.27
N PRO A 149 0.09 13.50 14.46
CA PRO A 149 0.15 14.69 15.28
C PRO A 149 1.61 14.99 15.65
N THR A 150 1.99 16.27 15.58
CA THR A 150 3.34 16.69 15.99
C THR A 150 3.56 16.28 17.45
N PRO A 151 4.64 15.54 17.76
CA PRO A 151 4.93 15.21 19.15
C PRO A 151 5.10 16.52 19.93
N GLN A 152 4.34 16.66 21.03
CA GLN A 152 4.56 17.80 21.92
C GLN A 152 5.97 17.69 22.50
N PRO A 153 6.75 18.78 22.54
CA PRO A 153 8.07 18.75 23.15
C PRO A 153 7.91 18.31 24.61
N THR A 154 8.49 17.16 24.94
CA THR A 154 8.56 16.67 26.32
C THR A 154 9.26 17.76 27.13
N GLN A 155 8.53 18.44 28.02
CA GLN A 155 9.16 19.29 29.01
C GLN A 155 10.07 18.39 29.83
N LEU A 156 11.38 18.50 29.61
CA LEU A 156 12.38 17.91 30.50
C LEU A 156 12.26 18.66 31.82
N SER A 157 11.52 18.07 32.76
CA SER A 157 11.55 18.47 34.17
C SER A 157 12.97 18.24 34.68
N LEU A 158 13.76 19.30 34.71
CA LEU A 158 15.01 19.30 35.47
C LEU A 158 14.61 19.26 36.95
N PHE A 159 14.79 18.10 37.57
CA PHE A 159 14.83 17.96 39.03
C PHE A 159 16.26 18.13 39.53
#